data_AF-A0A7K4CGI4-F1
#
_entry.id   AF-A0A7K4CGI4-F1
#
_cell.length_a   1.000
_cell.length_b   1.000
_cell.length_c   1.000
_cell.angle_alpha   90.00
_cell.angle_beta   90.00
_cell.angle_gamma   90.00
#
_symmetry.space_group_name_H-M   'P 1'
#
loop_
_entity.id
_entity.type
_entity.pdbx_description
1 polymer ?
#
loop_
_entity_poly.entity_id
_entity_poly.type
_entity_poly.pdbx_seq_one_letter_code
_entity_poly.pdbx_strand_id
1 'polypeptide(L)'
;MDLHPKAILLTDDSAARLAAEHRGIRAHGTIGILIRSVRKGRRTEREAIDLLRNLHSRSTLYIRPSLLAEIIQALEKEWKLVSEKQ
;
A
#
# COMPACT_ATOMS: atom_id res chain seq x y z
N MET A 1 -20.99 17.60 -13.48
CA MET A 1 -20.81 18.10 -12.10
C MET A 1 -19.94 17.10 -11.37
N ASP A 2 -18.70 17.48 -11.04
CA ASP A 2 -17.81 16.64 -10.24
C ASP A 2 -18.24 16.73 -8.78
N LEU A 3 -19.02 15.75 -8.33
CA LEU A 3 -19.69 15.77 -7.03
C LEU A 3 -18.72 15.89 -5.85
N HIS A 4 -17.45 15.44 -5.97
CA HIS A 4 -16.47 15.51 -4.88
C HIS A 4 -15.02 15.70 -5.37
N PRO A 5 -14.57 16.94 -5.68
CA PRO A 5 -13.26 17.19 -6.29
C PRO A 5 -12.05 16.84 -5.41
N LYS A 6 -12.27 16.61 -4.10
CA LYS A 6 -11.24 16.22 -3.14
C LYS A 6 -11.40 14.79 -2.62
N ALA A 7 -12.40 14.04 -3.09
CA ALA A 7 -12.63 12.69 -2.62
C ALA A 7 -11.43 11.78 -2.90
N ILE A 8 -11.23 10.83 -1.99
CA ILE A 8 -10.32 9.71 -2.14
C ILE A 8 -11.15 8.47 -1.87
N LEU A 9 -11.16 7.53 -2.80
CA LEU A 9 -11.72 6.21 -2.59
C LEU A 9 -10.67 5.35 -1.86
N LEU A 10 -11.04 4.74 -0.74
CA LEU A 10 -10.24 3.71 -0.10
C LEU A 10 -10.79 2.36 -0.53
N THR A 11 -10.02 1.61 -1.33
CA THR A 11 -10.44 0.31 -1.84
C THR A 11 -9.24 -0.56 -2.16
N ASP A 12 -9.35 -1.84 -1.82
CA ASP A 12 -8.44 -2.89 -2.30
C ASP A 12 -8.97 -3.61 -3.55
N ASP A 13 -10.23 -3.34 -3.94
CA ASP A 13 -10.86 -3.91 -5.13
C ASP A 13 -10.38 -3.22 -6.40
N SER A 14 -9.90 -4.01 -7.36
CA SER A 14 -9.33 -3.50 -8.62
C SER A 14 -10.38 -2.91 -9.56
N ALA A 15 -11.60 -3.44 -9.58
CA ALA A 15 -12.68 -2.94 -10.42
C ALA A 15 -13.19 -1.59 -9.92
N ALA A 16 -13.38 -1.45 -8.60
CA ALA A 16 -13.73 -0.20 -7.94
C ALA A 16 -12.64 0.86 -8.14
N ARG A 17 -11.35 0.47 -8.06
CA ARG A 17 -10.23 1.35 -8.37
C ARG A 17 -10.30 1.87 -9.81
N LEU A 18 -10.50 0.98 -10.78
CA LEU A 18 -10.59 1.35 -12.19
C LEU A 18 -11.79 2.29 -12.45
N ALA A 19 -12.95 2.01 -11.83
CA ALA A 19 -14.13 2.85 -11.93
C ALA A 19 -13.90 4.26 -11.34
N ALA A 20 -13.18 4.36 -10.22
CA ALA A 20 -12.81 5.63 -9.61
C ALA A 20 -11.85 6.44 -10.50
N GLU A 21 -10.82 5.79 -11.05
CA GLU A 21 -9.85 6.42 -11.94
C GLU A 21 -10.52 6.99 -13.20
N HIS A 22 -11.47 6.27 -13.81
CA HIS A 22 -12.28 6.78 -14.94
C HIS A 22 -13.16 7.99 -14.59
N ARG A 23 -13.43 8.23 -13.30
CA ARG A 23 -14.20 9.38 -12.81
C ARG A 23 -13.31 10.49 -12.25
N GLY A 24 -11.98 10.40 -12.42
CA GLY A 24 -11.03 11.37 -11.87
C GLY A 24 -10.90 11.32 -10.34
N ILE A 25 -11.38 10.25 -9.70
CA ILE A 25 -11.31 10.06 -8.25
C ILE A 25 -10.05 9.26 -7.92
N ARG A 26 -9.21 9.78 -7.03
CA ARG A 26 -8.02 9.06 -6.57
C ARG A 26 -8.44 7.86 -5.73
N ALA A 27 -7.82 6.71 -5.97
CA ALA A 27 -8.05 5.49 -5.20
C ALA A 27 -6.77 5.01 -4.49
N HIS A 28 -6.91 4.55 -3.26
CA HIS A 28 -5.82 3.97 -2.47
C HIS A 28 -6.27 2.70 -1.76
N GLY A 29 -5.49 1.63 -1.90
CA GLY A 29 -5.67 0.40 -1.13
C GLY A 29 -4.84 0.38 0.15
N THR A 30 -4.97 -0.71 0.89
CA THR A 30 -4.30 -1.00 2.16
C THR A 30 -2.79 -0.76 2.08
N ILE A 31 -2.11 -1.24 1.04
CA ILE A 31 -0.67 -1.06 0.87
C ILE A 31 -0.30 0.42 0.76
N GLY A 32 -1.06 1.20 -0.02
CA GLY A 32 -0.85 2.63 -0.15
C GLY A 32 -1.07 3.38 1.17
N ILE A 33 -2.06 2.96 1.96
CA ILE A 33 -2.33 3.52 3.29
C ILE A 33 -1.18 3.20 4.27
N LEU A 34 -0.65 1.98 4.25
CA LEU A 34 0.51 1.58 5.08
C LEU A 34 1.73 2.45 4.78
N ILE A 35 2.11 2.57 3.50
CA ILE A 35 3.22 3.43 3.06
C ILE A 35 2.96 4.90 3.44
N ARG A 36 1.72 5.38 3.28
CA ARG A 36 1.35 6.74 3.66
C ARG A 36 1.52 6.99 5.16
N SER A 37 1.26 5.99 6.00
CA SER A 37 1.41 6.11 7.45
C SER A 37 2.87 6.33 7.87
N VAL A 38 3.82 5.71 7.17
CA VAL A 38 5.26 5.94 7.35
C VAL A 38 5.62 7.38 6.97
N ARG A 39 5.19 7.84 5.78
CA ARG A 39 5.40 9.23 5.33
C ARG A 39 4.79 10.30 6.24
N LYS A 40 3.90 9.91 7.16
CA LYS A 40 3.26 10.79 8.14
C LYS A 40 3.85 10.64 9.55
N GLY A 41 4.90 9.82 9.73
CA GLY A 41 5.51 9.56 11.04
C GLY A 41 4.58 8.81 12.00
N ARG A 42 3.52 8.15 11.50
CA ARG A 42 2.58 7.37 12.31
C ARG A 42 3.02 5.91 12.51
N ARG A 43 3.93 5.45 11.66
CA ARG A 43 4.60 4.15 11.72
C ARG A 43 6.04 4.32 11.29
N THR A 44 6.92 3.47 11.78
CA THR A 44 8.27 3.29 11.26
C THR A 44 8.23 2.44 9.99
N GLU A 45 9.30 2.53 9.21
CA GLU A 45 9.54 1.69 8.03
C GLU A 45 9.47 0.20 8.40
N ARG A 46 10.08 -0.20 9.53
CA ARG A 46 10.07 -1.59 10.01
C ARG A 46 8.66 -2.09 10.35
N GLU A 47 7.88 -1.30 11.08
CA GLU A 47 6.49 -1.66 11.41
C GLU A 47 5.64 -1.85 10.14
N ALA A 48 5.86 -1.03 9.11
CA ALA A 48 5.15 -1.19 7.84
C ALA A 48 5.56 -2.47 7.11
N ILE A 49 6.86 -2.81 7.08
CA ILE A 49 7.34 -4.08 6.52
C ILE A 49 6.76 -5.28 7.27
N ASP A 50 6.74 -5.25 8.61
CA ASP A 50 6.18 -6.34 9.40
C ASP A 50 4.68 -6.51 9.16
N LEU A 51 3.93 -5.42 9.01
CA LEU A 51 2.51 -5.49 8.64
C LEU A 51 2.31 -6.09 7.24
N LEU A 52 3.14 -5.69 6.27
CA LEU A 52 3.09 -6.25 4.92
C LEU A 52 3.38 -7.75 4.92
N ARG A 53 4.42 -8.20 5.64
CA ARG A 53 4.78 -9.63 5.74
C ARG A 53 3.66 -10.49 6.36
N ASN A 54 2.84 -9.90 7.24
CA ASN A 54 1.73 -10.57 7.90
C ASN A 54 0.38 -10.41 7.17
N LEU A 55 0.35 -9.77 6.00
CA LEU A 55 -0.91 -9.40 5.34
C LEU A 55 -1.73 -10.63 4.93
N HIS A 56 -1.08 -11.67 4.37
CA HIS A 56 -1.75 -12.92 3.99
C HIS A 56 -2.27 -13.73 5.18
N SER A 57 -1.56 -13.72 6.31
CA SER A 57 -1.92 -14.55 7.47
C SER A 57 -2.92 -13.86 8.40
N ARG A 58 -3.02 -12.53 8.35
CA ARG A 58 -3.85 -11.73 9.27
C ARG A 58 -4.99 -10.96 8.60
N SER A 59 -5.18 -11.13 7.29
CA SER A 59 -6.27 -10.48 6.57
C SER A 59 -6.85 -11.39 5.49
N THR A 60 -8.03 -11.03 4.99
CA THR A 60 -8.68 -11.66 3.84
C THR A 60 -8.29 -11.00 2.51
N LEU A 61 -7.33 -10.06 2.52
CA LEU A 61 -6.93 -9.35 1.31
C LEU A 61 -6.24 -10.30 0.34
N TYR A 62 -6.87 -10.53 -0.81
CA TYR A 62 -6.25 -11.27 -1.88
C TYR A 62 -5.18 -10.42 -2.57
N ILE A 63 -3.91 -10.78 -2.38
CA ILE A 63 -2.78 -10.28 -3.16
C ILE A 63 -1.90 -11.45 -3.57
N ARG A 64 -1.38 -11.42 -4.79
CA ARG A 64 -0.45 -12.45 -5.26
C ARG A 64 0.80 -12.44 -4.36
N PRO A 65 1.24 -13.58 -3.80
CA PRO A 65 2.42 -13.62 -2.93
C PRO A 65 3.69 -13.04 -3.57
N SER A 66 3.89 -13.27 -4.87
CA SER A 66 5.01 -12.70 -5.63
C SER A 66 4.98 -11.18 -5.65
N LEU A 67 3.81 -10.58 -5.92
CA LEU A 67 3.63 -9.13 -5.94
C LEU A 67 3.90 -8.52 -4.56
N LEU A 68 3.42 -9.17 -3.49
CA LEU A 68 3.71 -8.69 -2.14
C LEU A 68 5.21 -8.74 -1.83
N ALA A 69 5.90 -9.81 -2.23
CA ALA A 69 7.34 -9.93 -2.06
C ALA A 69 8.11 -8.85 -2.83
N GLU A 70 7.74 -8.57 -4.08
CA GLU A 70 8.32 -7.47 -4.89
C GLU A 70 8.13 -6.11 -4.21
N ILE A 71 6.94 -5.84 -3.68
CA ILE A 71 6.64 -4.60 -2.94
C ILE A 71 7.52 -4.49 -1.69
N ILE A 72 7.63 -5.56 -0.90
CA ILE A 72 8.46 -5.57 0.31
C ILE A 72 9.93 -5.31 -0.05
N GLN A 73 10.48 -5.99 -1.05
CA GLN A 73 11.87 -5.80 -1.49
C GLN A 73 12.14 -4.37 -1.96
N ALA A 74 11.22 -3.79 -2.74
CA ALA A 74 11.34 -2.41 -3.21
C ALA A 74 11.37 -1.42 -2.04
N LEU A 75 10.47 -1.60 -1.06
CA LEU A 75 10.41 -0.75 0.13
C LEU A 75 11.63 -0.91 1.04
N GLU A 76 12.11 -2.13 1.27
CA GLU A 76 13.31 -2.38 2.06
C GLU A 76 14.55 -1.72 1.47
N LYS A 77 14.66 -1.70 0.13
CA LYS A 77 15.72 -0.98 -0.59
C LYS A 77 15.56 0.54 -0.45
N GLU A 78 14.37 1.07 -0.73
CA GLU A 78 14.06 2.50 -0.63
C GLU A 78 14.36 3.05 0.77
N TRP A 79 13.97 2.29 1.80
CA TRP A 79 14.11 2.65 3.20
C TRP A 79 15.46 2.24 3.82
N LYS A 80 16.39 1.69 3.01
CA LYS A 80 17.73 1.27 3.45
C LYS A 80 17.69 0.32 4.65
N LEU A 81 16.71 -0.58 4.68
CA LEU A 81 16.52 -1.57 5.74
C LEU A 81 17.38 -2.82 5.53
N VAL A 82 17.92 -3.02 4.32
CA VAL A 82 18.87 -4.08 4.04
C VAL A 82 20.25 -3.61 4.49
N SER A 83 20.83 -4.27 5.50
CA SER A 83 22.26 -4.09 5.81
C SER A 83 23.07 -4.48 4.58
N GLU A 84 23.96 -3.60 4.13
CA GLU A 84 25.07 -3.98 3.25
C GLU A 84 25.79 -5.13 3.97
N LYS A 85 25.60 -6.36 3.49
CA LYS A 85 26.38 -7.49 3.97
C LYS A 85 27.84 -7.17 3.63
N GLN A 86 28.64 -6.89 4.67
CA GLN A 86 30.10 -6.99 4.63
C GLN A 86 30.51 -8.43 4.30
#